data_AF-A0A5C8L8N2-F1
#
_entry.id   AF-A0A5C8L8N2-F1
#
_cell.length_a   1.000
_cell.length_b   1.000
_cell.length_c   1.000
_cell.angle_alpha   90.00
_cell.angle_beta   90.00
_cell.angle_gamma   90.00
#
_symmetry.space_group_name_H-M   'P 1'
#
loop_
_entity.id
_entity.type
_entity.pdbx_description
1 polymer ?
#
loop_
_entity_poly.entity_id
_entity_poly.type
_entity_poly.pdbx_seq_one_letter_code
_entity_poly.pdbx_strand_id
1 'polypeptide(L)' 'MMIDINNPGWYKNAIARVKQNIKVVEQSNYEEDEKKKLLEIYEKQLRKYKRKMKSFFLKSTY' A
#
# COMPACT_ATOMS: atom_id res chain seq x y z
N MET A 1 3.66 18.68 -10.86
CA MET A 1 3.09 18.51 -9.51
C MET A 1 4.08 17.75 -8.65
N MET A 2 4.68 18.40 -7.64
CA MET A 2 5.43 17.69 -6.62
C MET A 2 4.44 16.86 -5.80
N ILE A 3 4.64 15.55 -5.77
CA ILE A 3 3.84 14.66 -4.94
C ILE A 3 4.36 14.82 -3.51
N ASP A 4 3.62 15.52 -2.66
CA ASP A 4 3.93 15.58 -1.23
C ASP A 4 3.75 14.21 -0.59
N ILE A 5 4.85 13.46 -0.50
CA ILE A 5 4.97 12.12 0.08
C ILE A 5 4.68 12.13 1.61
N ASN A 6 4.53 13.31 2.20
CA ASN A 6 4.18 13.53 3.60
C ASN A 6 2.69 13.86 3.81
N ASN A 7 1.88 13.92 2.74
CA ASN A 7 0.46 14.22 2.87
C ASN A 7 -0.33 12.94 3.24
N PRO A 8 -1.14 12.93 4.33
CA PRO A 8 -1.98 11.79 4.69
C PRO A 8 -2.97 11.39 3.58
N GLY A 9 -3.39 12.34 2.72
CA GLY A 9 -4.19 12.06 1.54
C GLY A 9 -3.46 11.20 0.50
N TRP A 10 -2.14 11.38 0.36
CA TRP A 10 -1.33 10.55 -0.53
C TRP A 10 -1.28 9.09 -0.05
N TYR A 11 -1.08 8.86 1.25
CA TYR A 11 -1.07 7.51 1.82
C TYR A 11 -2.42 6.80 1.66
N LYS A 12 -3.55 7.50 1.81
CA LYS A 12 -4.89 6.94 1.53
C LYS A 12 -5.00 6.44 0.09
N ASN A 13 -4.58 7.26 -0.88
CA ASN A 13 -4.61 6.91 -2.30
C ASN A 13 -3.63 5.78 -2.64
N ALA A 14 -2.43 5.79 -2.06
CA ALA A 14 -1.44 4.72 -2.23
C ALA A 14 -1.94 3.38 -1.68
N ILE A 15 -2.57 3.37 -0.51
CA ILE A 15 -3.20 2.17 0.07
C ILE A 15 -4.34 1.66 -0.81
N ALA A 16 -5.18 2.55 -1.35
CA ALA A 16 -6.26 2.18 -2.26
C ALA A 16 -5.73 1.52 -3.55
N ARG A 17 -4.67 2.08 -4.14
CA ARG A 17 -4.00 1.48 -5.31
C ARG A 17 -3.40 0.12 -5.02
N VAL A 18 -2.69 -0.04 -3.90
CA VAL A 18 -2.12 -1.35 -3.52
C VAL A 18 -3.22 -2.40 -3.35
N LYS A 19 -4.36 -2.06 -2.75
CA LYS A 19 -5.52 -2.97 -2.65
C LYS A 19 -6.11 -3.33 -4.01
N GLN A 20 -6.18 -2.37 -4.94
CA GLN A 20 -6.61 -2.67 -6.32
C GLN A 20 -5.63 -3.61 -7.01
N ASN A 21 -4.32 -3.40 -6.87
CA ASN A 21 -3.31 -4.30 -7.45
C ASN A 21 -3.39 -5.71 -6.87
N ILE A 22 -3.66 -5.86 -5.57
CA ILE A 22 -3.91 -7.16 -4.94
C ILE A 22 -5.10 -7.87 -5.61
N LYS A 23 -6.23 -7.17 -5.79
CA LYS A 23 -7.40 -7.75 -6.49
C LYS A 23 -7.09 -8.15 -7.93
N VAL A 24 -6.33 -7.32 -8.65
CA VAL A 24 -5.92 -7.63 -10.03
C VAL A 24 -5.05 -8.89 -10.05
N VAL A 25 -4.11 -9.04 -9.11
CA VAL A 25 -3.27 -10.25 -9.00
C VAL A 25 -4.10 -11.48 -8.64
N GLU A 26 -5.05 -11.37 -7.72
CA GLU A 26 -5.95 -12.48 -7.37
C GLU A 26 -6.76 -12.95 -8.58
N GLN A 27 -7.30 -12.01 -9.35
CA GLN A 27 -8.12 -12.27 -10.54
C GLN A 27 -7.33 -12.61 -11.80
N SER A 28 -6.02 -12.32 -11.82
CA SER A 28 -5.16 -12.63 -12.96
C SER A 28 -4.95 -14.14 -13.13
N ASN A 29 -4.39 -14.54 -14.27
CA ASN A 29 -4.06 -15.92 -14.56
C ASN A 29 -2.59 -16.29 -14.27
N TYR A 30 -1.91 -15.55 -13.37
CA TYR A 30 -0.56 -15.89 -12.93
C TYR A 30 -0.51 -17.27 -12.26
N GLU A 31 0.65 -17.92 -12.34
CA GLU A 31 0.91 -19.15 -11.57
C GLU A 31 0.79 -18.89 -10.07
N GLU A 32 0.39 -19.90 -9.31
CA GLU A 32 0.18 -19.78 -7.86
C GLU A 32 1.41 -19.26 -7.12
N ASP A 33 2.61 -19.70 -7.52
CA ASP A 33 3.87 -19.25 -6.92
C ASP A 33 4.18 -17.79 -7.23
N GLU A 34 3.87 -17.34 -8.46
CA GLU A 34 4.04 -15.94 -8.86
C GLU A 34 3.01 -15.04 -8.16
N LYS A 35 1.74 -15.48 -8.08
CA LYS A 35 0.70 -14.79 -7.31
C LYS A 35 1.13 -14.61 -5.87
N LYS A 36 1.63 -15.67 -5.23
CA LYS A 36 2.05 -15.64 -3.83
C LYS A 36 3.19 -14.64 -3.61
N LYS A 37 4.21 -14.64 -4.48
CA LYS A 37 5.32 -13.66 -4.42
C LYS A 37 4.82 -12.22 -4.59
N LEU A 38 3.95 -11.98 -5.56
CA LEU A 38 3.39 -10.66 -5.82
C LEU A 38 2.54 -10.17 -4.65
N LEU A 39 1.66 -11.02 -4.12
CA LEU A 39 0.84 -10.71 -2.95
C LEU A 39 1.71 -10.38 -1.73
N GLU A 40 2.79 -11.12 -1.49
CA GLU A 40 3.70 -10.85 -0.38
C GLU A 40 4.38 -9.47 -0.51
N ILE A 41 4.78 -9.08 -1.73
CA ILE A 41 5.36 -7.75 -2.01
C ILE A 41 4.31 -6.66 -1.73
N TYR A 42 3.09 -6.82 -2.24
CA TYR A 42 2.02 -5.84 -2.03
C TYR A 42 1.61 -5.73 -0.57
N GLU A 43 1.57 -6.84 0.17
CA GLU A 43 1.34 -6.82 1.61
C GLU A 43 2.43 -6.07 2.38
N LYS A 44 3.71 -6.32 2.05
CA LYS A 44 4.84 -5.60 2.67
C LYS A 44 4.72 -4.09 2.41
N GLN A 45 4.35 -3.69 1.19
CA GLN A 45 4.09 -2.29 0.86
C GLN A 45 2.90 -1.72 1.65
N LEU A 46 1.79 -2.47 1.75
CA LEU A 46 0.61 -2.05 2.50
C LEU A 46 0.94 -1.80 3.98
N ARG A 47 1.71 -2.70 4.61
CA ARG A 47 2.17 -2.54 6.00
C ARG A 47 3.06 -1.31 6.16
N LYS A 48 3.98 -1.07 5.22
CA LYS A 48 4.86 0.12 5.20
C LYS A 48 4.05 1.41 5.14
N TYR A 49 3.06 1.49 4.26
CA TYR A 49 2.19 2.68 4.13
C TYR A 49 1.31 2.88 5.36
N LYS A 50 0.68 1.83 5.90
CA LYS A 50 -0.08 1.91 7.16
C LYS A 50 0.77 2.38 8.34
N ARG A 51 2.00 1.87 8.48
CA ARG A 51 2.92 2.27 9.55
C ARG A 51 3.33 3.74 9.44
N LYS A 52 3.66 4.21 8.23
CA LYS A 52 3.95 5.63 7.99
C LYS A 52 2.73 6.50 8.31
N MET A 53 1.55 6.12 7.85
CA MET A 53 0.30 6.85 8.13
C MET A 53 0.03 6.95 9.64
N LYS A 54 0.21 5.85 10.39
CA LYS A 54 0.09 5.84 11.86
C LYS A 54 1.13 6.74 12.54
N SER A 55 2.38 6.74 12.05
CA SER A 55 3.45 7.59 12.58
C SER A 55 3.19 9.09 12.32
N PHE A 56 2.54 9.44 11.22
CA PHE A 56 2.09 10.82 10.97
C PHE A 56 0.97 11.23 11.92
N PHE A 57 0.01 10.33 12.18
CA PHE A 57 -1.12 10.61 13.07
C PHE A 57 -0.67 10.80 14.53
N LEU A 58 0.28 9.98 15.01
CA LEU A 58 0.82 10.10 16.37
C LEU A 58 1.71 11.33 16.59
N LYS A 59 2.37 11.85 15.55
CA LYS A 59 3.19 13.07 15.66
C LYS A 59 2.35 14.34 15.73
N SER A 60 1.07 14.29 15.35
CA SER A 60 0.18 15.45 15.35
C SER A 60 -0.59 15.63 16.67
N THR A 61 -0.42 14.71 17.62
CA THR A 61 -1.11 14.68 18.92
C THR A 61 -0.21 15.09 20.10
N TYR A 62 0.95 15.69 19.82
CA TYR A 62 1.84 16.32 20.82
C TYR A 62 2.08 17.78 20.45
#